data_AF-A0A6M0INW5-F1
#
_entry.id   AF-A0A6M0INW5-F1
#
_cell.length_a   1.000
_cell.length_b   1.000
_cell.length_c   1.000
_cell.angle_alpha   90.00
_cell.angle_beta   90.00
_cell.angle_gamma   90.00
#
_symmetry.space_group_name_H-M   'P 1'
#
loop_
_entity.id
_entity.type
_entity.pdbx_description
1 polymer ?
#
loop_
_entity_poly.entity_id
_entity_poly.type
_entity_poly.pdbx_seq_one_letter_code
_entity_poly.pdbx_strand_id
1 'polypeptide(L)'
;MRRQVWDAHQQQWRKSAVLALPVTHPTYPEQALWLVVSRIGKGKEPWYLLTNQPCEDADQLWSVVLAYARRCGSPPGQIEACWRFSQSELAIQSPRLWFWLNRLKLMMMVALMYAFLLQLLAVDQTGYRLALLRRWCHRTGKRCQSALTPLYRLRAALAALLTTYQIILQTSG
;
A
#
# COMPACT_ATOMS: atom_id res chain seq x y z
N MET A 1 12.38 -19.05 15.25
CA MET A 1 11.10 -19.00 16.02
C MET A 1 9.90 -19.37 15.15
N ARG A 2 8.79 -19.86 15.72
CA ARG A 2 7.56 -20.22 14.98
C ARG A 2 6.37 -19.38 15.46
N ARG A 3 5.55 -18.89 14.52
CA ARG A 3 4.32 -18.13 14.83
C ARG A 3 3.21 -18.53 13.85
N GLN A 4 1.95 -18.42 14.29
CA GLN A 4 0.81 -18.43 13.38
C GLN A 4 0.68 -17.05 12.73
N VAL A 5 0.71 -17.04 11.41
CA VAL A 5 0.53 -15.83 10.60
C VAL A 5 -0.69 -16.02 9.71
N TRP A 6 -1.52 -15.00 9.62
CA TRP A 6 -2.65 -14.98 8.71
C TRP A 6 -2.16 -14.80 7.27
N ASP A 7 -2.46 -15.76 6.40
CA ASP A 7 -2.23 -15.65 4.95
C ASP A 7 -3.47 -15.01 4.32
N ALA A 8 -3.39 -13.72 3.98
CA ALA A 8 -4.49 -12.98 3.39
C ALA A 8 -4.83 -13.43 1.97
N HIS A 9 -3.91 -14.08 1.25
CA HIS A 9 -4.18 -14.59 -0.09
C HIS A 9 -5.04 -15.85 -0.05
N GLN A 10 -4.76 -16.73 0.90
CA GLN A 10 -5.47 -17.99 1.06
C GLN A 10 -6.54 -17.94 2.15
N GLN A 11 -6.68 -16.79 2.82
CA GLN A 11 -7.61 -16.55 3.93
C GLN A 11 -7.53 -17.64 5.00
N GLN A 12 -6.31 -18.01 5.41
CA GLN A 12 -6.08 -19.08 6.39
C GLN A 12 -4.90 -18.79 7.31
N TRP A 13 -4.96 -19.32 8.53
CA TRP A 13 -3.83 -19.31 9.47
C TRP A 13 -2.77 -20.33 9.06
N ARG A 14 -1.52 -19.88 8.94
CA ARG A 14 -0.38 -20.74 8.61
C ARG A 14 0.70 -20.64 9.67
N LYS A 15 1.25 -21.80 10.04
CA LYS A 15 2.47 -21.85 10.85
C LYS A 15 3.65 -21.51 9.95
N SER A 16 4.37 -20.44 10.29
CA SER A 16 5.59 -20.04 9.58
C SER A 16 6.75 -19.96 10.57
N ALA A 17 7.94 -20.27 10.06
CA ALA A 17 9.18 -20.23 10.81
C ALA A 17 10.09 -19.14 10.22
N VAL A 18 10.73 -18.40 11.12
CA VAL A 18 11.69 -17.35 10.79
C VAL A 18 12.97 -17.61 11.56
N LEU A 19 14.10 -17.40 10.88
CA LEU A 19 15.46 -17.44 11.41
C LEU A 19 16.10 -16.08 11.12
N ALA A 20 16.97 -15.61 12.01
CA ALA A 20 17.85 -14.49 11.72
C ALA A 20 19.29 -14.84 12.08
N LEU A 21 20.23 -14.34 11.29
CA LEU A 21 21.65 -14.55 11.45
C LEU A 21 22.35 -13.20 11.26
N PRO A 22 23.29 -12.81 12.14
CA PRO A 22 24.15 -11.68 11.86
C PRO A 22 25.04 -12.02 10.65
N VAL A 23 25.19 -11.08 9.73
CA VAL A 23 26.00 -11.24 8.51
C VAL A 23 26.84 -9.99 8.29
N THR A 24 28.01 -10.18 7.69
CA THR A 24 28.90 -9.08 7.32
C THR A 24 28.92 -8.93 5.80
N HIS A 25 28.76 -7.71 5.30
CA HIS A 25 28.89 -7.44 3.88
C HIS A 25 30.34 -7.10 3.52
N PRO A 26 30.94 -7.72 2.49
CA PRO A 26 32.37 -7.53 2.17
C PRO A 26 32.74 -6.08 1.85
N THR A 27 31.82 -5.33 1.23
CA THR A 27 32.02 -3.90 0.91
C THR A 27 31.77 -2.98 2.12
N TYR A 28 31.03 -3.43 3.14
CA TYR A 28 30.62 -2.61 4.28
C TYR A 28 30.82 -3.39 5.59
N PRO A 29 32.07 -3.68 5.97
CA PRO A 29 32.37 -4.57 7.09
C PRO A 29 31.97 -4.01 8.46
N GLU A 30 31.90 -2.68 8.59
CA GLU A 30 31.54 -2.00 9.84
C GLU A 30 30.02 -1.95 10.08
N GLN A 31 29.21 -2.26 9.08
CA GLN A 31 27.75 -2.25 9.24
C GLN A 31 27.27 -3.59 9.79
N ALA A 32 26.70 -3.55 10.99
CA ALA A 32 26.00 -4.70 11.56
C ALA A 32 24.73 -4.97 10.74
N LEU A 33 24.72 -6.08 10.00
CA LEU A 33 23.59 -6.52 9.20
C LEU A 33 23.05 -7.84 9.71
N TRP A 34 21.77 -8.07 9.47
CA TRP A 34 21.05 -9.28 9.81
C TRP A 34 20.39 -9.84 8.56
N LEU A 35 20.57 -11.15 8.34
CA LEU A 35 19.87 -11.92 7.33
C LEU A 35 18.70 -12.64 7.98
N VAL A 36 17.49 -12.19 7.67
CA VAL A 36 16.23 -12.80 8.11
C VAL A 36 15.74 -13.75 7.02
N VAL A 37 15.64 -15.04 7.37
CA VAL A 37 15.13 -16.10 6.49
C VAL A 37 13.73 -16.49 6.94
N SER A 38 12.73 -16.27 6.09
CA SER A 38 11.33 -16.61 6.38
C SER A 38 10.80 -17.62 5.36
N ARG A 39 10.24 -18.74 5.84
CA ARG A 39 9.56 -19.71 4.97
C ARG A 39 8.05 -19.59 5.16
N ILE A 40 7.40 -19.00 4.17
CA ILE A 40 5.94 -18.79 4.18
C ILE A 40 5.27 -19.90 3.38
N GLY A 41 4.80 -20.93 4.11
CA GLY A 41 4.09 -22.06 3.52
C GLY A 41 5.01 -23.16 2.96
N LYS A 42 4.39 -24.30 2.64
CA LYS A 42 5.08 -25.50 2.14
C LYS A 42 5.34 -25.32 0.63
N GLY A 43 6.58 -25.56 0.18
CA GLY A 43 6.95 -25.57 -1.25
C GLY A 43 7.25 -24.22 -1.91
N LYS A 44 7.19 -23.10 -1.16
CA LYS A 44 7.62 -21.79 -1.67
C LYS A 44 9.08 -21.53 -1.33
N GLU A 45 9.76 -20.79 -2.22
CA GLU A 45 11.10 -20.28 -1.95
C GLU A 45 11.10 -19.45 -0.67
N PRO A 46 12.08 -19.64 0.23
CA PRO A 46 12.20 -18.83 1.42
C PRO A 46 12.56 -17.38 1.03
N TRP A 47 12.01 -16.44 1.78
CA TRP A 47 12.43 -15.04 1.68
C TRP A 47 13.74 -14.85 2.42
N TYR A 48 14.72 -14.27 1.72
CA TYR A 48 15.98 -13.81 2.29
C TYR A 48 15.94 -12.29 2.37
N LEU A 49 15.79 -11.76 3.58
CA LEU A 49 15.65 -10.33 3.83
C LEU A 49 16.89 -9.83 4.55
N LEU A 50 17.59 -8.88 3.95
CA LEU A 50 18.72 -8.21 4.58
C LEU A 50 18.21 -6.94 5.28
N THR A 51 18.62 -6.75 6.54
CA THR A 51 18.24 -5.57 7.32
C THR A 51 19.39 -5.09 8.20
N ASN A 52 19.43 -3.77 8.45
CA ASN A 52 20.32 -3.15 9.43
C ASN A 52 19.65 -3.00 10.81
N GLN A 53 18.39 -3.45 10.95
CA GLN A 53 17.70 -3.43 12.23
C GLN A 53 18.15 -4.62 13.09
N PRO A 54 18.33 -4.43 14.41
CA PRO A 54 18.62 -5.54 15.30
C PRO A 54 17.49 -6.58 15.25
N CYS A 55 17.88 -7.85 15.26
CA CYS A 55 17.01 -8.99 15.06
C CYS A 55 17.29 -10.07 16.13
N GLU A 56 17.38 -9.63 17.38
CA GLU A 56 17.69 -10.49 18.54
C GLU A 56 16.42 -11.19 19.05
N ASP A 57 15.30 -10.47 19.02
CA ASP A 57 14.01 -10.95 19.52
C ASP A 57 13.07 -11.46 18.42
N ALA A 58 12.16 -12.34 18.82
CA ALA A 58 11.11 -12.85 17.93
C ALA A 58 10.25 -11.74 17.34
N ASP A 59 9.88 -10.73 18.13
CA ASP A 59 9.03 -9.63 17.68
C ASP A 59 9.76 -8.72 16.70
N GLN A 60 11.06 -8.49 16.88
CA GLN A 60 11.89 -7.76 15.94
C GLN A 60 11.94 -8.48 14.58
N LEU A 61 12.21 -9.79 14.58
CA LEU A 61 12.16 -10.62 13.37
C LEU A 61 10.82 -10.52 12.65
N TRP A 62 9.72 -10.72 13.38
CA TRP A 62 8.39 -10.68 12.80
C TRP A 62 8.03 -9.29 12.30
N SER A 63 8.52 -8.21 12.94
CA SER A 63 8.31 -6.86 12.45
C SER A 63 8.91 -6.66 11.05
N VAL A 64 10.13 -7.16 10.82
CA VAL A 64 10.82 -7.11 9.52
C VAL A 64 10.08 -7.94 8.47
N VAL A 65 9.71 -9.18 8.81
CA VAL A 65 8.96 -10.06 7.90
C VAL A 65 7.60 -9.46 7.55
N LEU A 66 6.88 -8.90 8.52
CA LEU A 66 5.57 -8.27 8.30
C LEU A 66 5.68 -6.93 7.55
N ALA A 67 6.76 -6.16 7.75
CA ALA A 67 7.04 -4.96 6.96
C ALA A 67 7.29 -5.32 5.49
N TYR A 68 8.08 -6.37 5.23
CA TYR A 68 8.29 -6.86 3.87
C TYR A 68 7.03 -7.49 3.27
N ALA A 69 6.25 -8.23 4.07
CA ALA A 69 4.96 -8.77 3.64
C ALA A 69 3.97 -7.66 3.24
N ARG A 70 3.98 -6.51 3.93
CA ARG A 70 3.18 -5.34 3.54
C ARG A 70 3.62 -4.75 2.19
N ARG A 71 4.93 -4.81 1.88
CA ARG A 71 5.50 -4.35 0.61
C ARG A 71 5.00 -5.19 -0.58
N CYS A 72 5.15 -6.52 -0.50
CA CYS A 72 4.98 -7.42 -1.65
C CYS A 72 4.12 -8.68 -1.39
N GLY A 73 3.82 -9.01 -0.14
CA GLY A 73 3.44 -10.37 0.28
C GLY A 73 1.96 -10.78 0.15
N SER A 74 1.04 -9.90 -0.25
CA SER A 74 -0.37 -10.27 -0.50
C SER A 74 -1.00 -9.39 -1.57
N PRO A 75 -1.70 -9.96 -2.57
CA PRO A 75 -2.13 -9.19 -3.73
C PRO A 75 -3.35 -8.30 -3.45
N PRO A 76 -3.34 -7.05 -3.95
CA PRO A 76 -2.16 -6.35 -4.47
C PRO A 76 -1.30 -5.85 -3.28
N GLY A 77 0.00 -6.19 -3.26
CA GLY A 77 0.92 -5.69 -2.23
C GLY A 77 0.97 -4.16 -2.29
N GLN A 78 1.33 -3.45 -1.23
CA GLN A 78 1.15 -1.99 -1.20
C GLN A 78 1.85 -1.26 -2.36
N ILE A 79 3.03 -1.72 -2.79
CA ILE A 79 3.74 -1.13 -3.93
C ILE A 79 3.03 -1.41 -5.25
N GLU A 80 2.63 -2.66 -5.48
CA GLU A 80 1.92 -3.05 -6.71
C GLU A 80 0.55 -2.35 -6.80
N ALA A 81 -0.18 -2.25 -5.69
CA ALA A 81 -1.43 -1.54 -5.60
C ALA A 81 -1.25 -0.04 -5.92
N CYS A 82 -0.22 0.58 -5.36
CA CYS A 82 0.17 1.97 -5.63
C CYS A 82 0.48 2.17 -7.12
N TRP A 83 1.29 1.29 -7.71
CA TRP A 83 1.69 1.36 -9.10
C TRP A 83 0.49 1.24 -10.04
N ARG A 84 -0.35 0.20 -9.86
CA ARG A 84 -1.57 0.00 -10.67
C ARG A 84 -2.54 1.18 -10.56
N PHE A 85 -2.74 1.69 -9.34
CA PHE A 85 -3.58 2.87 -9.13
C PHE A 85 -3.02 4.11 -9.84
N SER A 86 -1.71 4.34 -9.72
CA SER A 86 -1.03 5.48 -10.34
C SER A 86 -1.09 5.45 -11.87
N GLN A 87 -1.00 4.27 -12.47
CA GLN A 87 -1.16 4.11 -13.90
C GLN A 87 -2.62 4.28 -14.35
N SER A 88 -3.54 3.54 -13.74
CA SER A 88 -4.93 3.45 -14.22
C SER A 88 -5.78 4.67 -13.86
N GLU A 89 -5.61 5.21 -12.65
CA GLU A 89 -6.51 6.25 -12.11
C GLU A 89 -5.89 7.65 -12.14
N LEU A 90 -4.57 7.73 -12.00
CA LEU A 90 -3.83 9.00 -12.07
C LEU A 90 -3.28 9.29 -13.47
N ALA A 91 -3.42 8.32 -14.39
CA ALA A 91 -3.02 8.42 -15.78
C ALA A 91 -1.58 8.95 -15.96
N ILE A 92 -0.64 8.59 -15.07
CA ILE A 92 0.73 9.11 -15.05
C ILE A 92 1.49 8.83 -16.36
N GLN A 93 1.06 7.82 -17.13
CA GLN A 93 1.65 7.47 -18.42
C GLN A 93 1.03 8.21 -19.62
N SER A 94 -0.09 8.88 -19.43
CA SER A 94 -0.82 9.60 -20.47
C SER A 94 -0.57 11.12 -20.61
N PRO A 95 0.22 11.84 -19.78
CA PRO A 95 0.38 13.29 -19.95
C PRO A 95 1.15 13.62 -21.22
N ARG A 96 0.51 14.35 -22.14
CA ARG A 96 1.13 14.84 -23.38
C ARG A 96 1.81 16.20 -23.19
N LEU A 97 2.58 16.34 -22.11
CA LEU A 97 3.34 17.56 -21.83
C LEU A 97 4.74 17.46 -22.46
N TRP A 98 5.04 18.38 -23.39
CA TRP A 98 6.30 18.40 -24.13
C TRP A 98 7.49 18.85 -23.29
N PHE A 99 7.32 19.90 -22.48
CA PHE A 99 8.38 20.47 -21.67
C PHE A 99 8.62 19.68 -20.38
N TRP A 100 9.89 19.41 -20.09
CA TRP A 100 10.32 18.66 -18.90
C TRP A 100 9.84 19.30 -17.59
N LEU A 101 9.98 20.61 -17.45
CA LEU A 101 9.60 21.31 -16.22
C LEU A 101 8.09 21.21 -15.96
N ASN A 102 7.26 21.25 -17.00
CA ASN A 102 5.81 21.11 -16.87
C ASN A 102 5.43 19.68 -16.49
N ARG A 103 6.15 18.67 -17.02
CA ARG A 103 6.01 17.28 -16.58
C ARG A 103 6.32 17.14 -15.08
N LEU A 104 7.42 17.72 -14.60
CA LEU A 104 7.78 17.68 -13.18
C LEU A 104 6.72 18.34 -12.29
N LYS A 105 6.24 19.53 -12.66
CA LYS A 105 5.17 20.22 -11.93
C LYS A 105 3.90 19.38 -11.84
N LEU A 106 3.48 18.77 -12.95
CA LEU A 106 2.34 17.86 -12.96
C LEU A 106 2.56 16.65 -12.05
N MET A 107 3.74 16.01 -12.13
CA MET A 107 4.07 14.87 -11.27
C MET A 107 4.08 15.22 -9.78
N MET A 108 4.52 16.42 -9.42
CA MET A 108 4.43 16.91 -8.03
C MET A 108 2.98 17.08 -7.58
N MET A 109 2.09 17.63 -8.43
CA MET A 109 0.67 17.76 -8.12
C MET A 109 0.01 16.38 -7.95
N VAL A 110 0.32 15.43 -8.84
CA VAL A 110 -0.19 14.06 -8.76
C VAL A 110 0.31 13.37 -7.49
N ALA A 111 1.59 13.54 -7.13
CA ALA A 111 2.14 13.00 -5.89
C ALA A 111 1.45 13.56 -4.65
N LEU A 112 1.16 14.86 -4.62
CA LEU A 112 0.42 15.51 -3.53
C LEU A 112 -1.01 14.95 -3.42
N MET A 113 -1.72 14.82 -4.55
CA MET A 113 -3.06 14.25 -4.57
C MET A 113 -3.06 12.79 -4.08
N TYR A 114 -2.06 12.01 -4.50
CA TYR A 114 -1.91 10.64 -4.04
C TYR A 114 -1.63 10.54 -2.53
N ALA A 115 -0.75 11.40 -2.01
CA ALA A 115 -0.47 11.49 -0.58
C ALA A 115 -1.73 11.83 0.24
N PHE A 116 -2.55 12.76 -0.25
CA PHE A 116 -3.84 13.09 0.35
C PHE A 116 -4.80 11.89 0.38
N LEU A 117 -4.90 11.13 -0.72
CA LEU A 117 -5.74 9.92 -0.78
C LEU A 117 -5.27 8.84 0.20
N LEU A 118 -3.96 8.67 0.36
CA LEU A 118 -3.39 7.75 1.35
C LEU A 118 -3.67 8.21 2.78
N GLN A 119 -3.59 9.51 3.06
CA GLN A 119 -3.94 10.06 4.36
C GLN A 119 -5.43 9.84 4.70
N LEU A 120 -6.33 9.96 3.72
CA LEU A 120 -7.75 9.65 3.91
C LEU A 120 -8.01 8.15 4.10
N LEU A 121 -7.10 7.30 3.65
CA LEU A 121 -7.15 5.86 3.88
C LEU A 121 -6.66 5.46 5.28
N ALA A 122 -5.92 6.33 5.96
CA ALA A 122 -5.39 6.07 7.29
C ALA A 122 -6.50 5.75 8.32
N VAL A 123 -6.15 4.98 9.34
CA VAL A 123 -7.10 4.31 10.25
C VAL A 123 -7.91 5.33 11.07
N ASP A 124 -7.29 6.45 11.42
CA ASP A 124 -7.86 7.57 12.16
C ASP A 124 -9.01 8.27 11.41
N GLN A 125 -9.04 8.22 10.07
CA GLN A 125 -10.05 8.91 9.25
C GLN A 125 -11.26 8.05 8.88
N THR A 126 -11.49 6.94 9.58
CA THR A 126 -12.52 5.95 9.20
C THR A 126 -13.93 6.55 9.12
N GLY A 127 -14.29 7.49 10.02
CA GLY A 127 -15.59 8.16 10.01
C GLY A 127 -15.83 8.99 8.74
N TYR A 128 -14.90 9.89 8.43
CA TYR A 128 -14.95 10.74 7.23
C TYR A 128 -14.93 9.91 5.94
N ARG A 129 -14.05 8.91 5.87
CA ARG A 129 -13.99 7.97 4.74
C ARG A 129 -15.32 7.28 4.50
N LEU A 130 -15.94 6.74 5.54
CA LEU A 130 -17.22 6.05 5.42
C LEU A 130 -18.36 7.00 5.03
N ALA A 131 -18.41 8.20 5.62
CA ALA A 131 -19.40 9.21 5.26
C ALA A 131 -19.28 9.62 3.78
N LEU A 132 -18.06 9.90 3.32
CA LEU A 132 -17.76 10.26 1.94
C LEU A 132 -18.19 9.13 0.98
N LEU A 133 -17.78 7.89 1.27
CA LEU A 133 -18.11 6.73 0.43
C LEU A 133 -19.61 6.45 0.39
N ARG A 134 -20.31 6.55 1.53
CA ARG A 134 -21.77 6.33 1.57
C ARG A 134 -22.53 7.38 0.78
N ARG A 135 -22.09 8.63 0.83
CA ARG A 135 -22.78 9.75 0.17
C ARG A 135 -22.49 9.84 -1.32
N TRP A 136 -21.24 9.66 -1.73
CA TRP A 136 -20.78 9.96 -3.10
C TRP A 136 -20.28 8.74 -3.89
N CYS A 137 -20.18 7.57 -3.27
CA CYS A 137 -19.82 6.31 -3.94
C CYS A 137 -20.57 5.12 -3.31
N HIS A 138 -21.90 5.25 -3.25
CA HIS A 138 -22.77 4.20 -2.74
C HIS A 138 -22.69 2.96 -3.64
N ARG A 139 -22.47 1.79 -3.06
CA ARG A 139 -22.54 0.50 -3.78
C ARG A 139 -23.52 -0.44 -3.09
N THR A 140 -24.48 -0.92 -3.87
CA THR A 140 -25.42 -1.98 -3.53
C THR A 140 -24.80 -3.34 -3.88
N GLY A 141 -24.91 -4.32 -2.97
CA GLY A 141 -24.44 -5.71 -3.19
C GLY A 141 -23.21 -6.13 -2.36
N LYS A 142 -23.31 -7.29 -1.68
CA LYS A 142 -22.28 -7.84 -0.77
C LYS A 142 -20.89 -7.97 -1.41
N ARG A 143 -20.82 -8.43 -2.67
CA ARG A 143 -19.55 -8.65 -3.40
C ARG A 143 -18.80 -7.35 -3.71
N CYS A 144 -19.52 -6.25 -3.92
CA CYS A 144 -18.96 -4.93 -4.16
C CYS A 144 -18.53 -4.23 -2.86
N GLN A 145 -19.15 -4.58 -1.72
CA GLN A 145 -18.78 -4.08 -0.40
C GLN A 145 -17.51 -4.74 0.13
N SER A 146 -17.26 -6.01 -0.23
CA SER A 146 -16.09 -6.78 0.17
C SER A 146 -14.85 -6.57 -0.72
N ALA A 147 -14.96 -5.86 -1.85
CA ALA A 147 -13.84 -5.63 -2.75
C ALA A 147 -12.82 -4.64 -2.13
N LEU A 148 -11.58 -5.10 -1.99
CA LEU A 148 -10.45 -4.36 -1.42
C LEU A 148 -9.89 -3.30 -2.39
N THR A 149 -10.69 -2.31 -2.78
CA THR A 149 -10.24 -1.19 -3.65
C THR A 149 -10.57 0.19 -3.07
N PRO A 150 -10.12 0.51 -1.84
CA PRO A 150 -10.56 1.73 -1.16
C PRO A 150 -10.07 3.02 -1.84
N LEU A 151 -8.87 3.04 -2.44
CA LEU A 151 -8.34 4.23 -3.14
C LEU A 151 -9.14 4.60 -4.39
N TYR A 152 -9.49 3.60 -5.21
CA TYR A 152 -10.33 3.78 -6.41
C TYR A 152 -11.68 4.41 -6.06
N ARG A 153 -12.29 3.92 -4.98
CA ARG A 153 -13.59 4.41 -4.50
C ARG A 153 -13.50 5.81 -3.91
N LEU A 154 -12.44 6.08 -3.14
CA LEU A 154 -12.19 7.40 -2.57
C LEU A 154 -12.00 8.46 -3.67
N ARG A 155 -11.21 8.16 -4.69
CA ARG A 155 -11.02 9.06 -5.84
C ARG A 155 -12.34 9.34 -6.55
N ALA A 156 -13.12 8.30 -6.83
CA ALA A 156 -14.42 8.46 -7.50
C ALA A 156 -15.41 9.30 -6.66
N ALA A 157 -15.47 9.08 -5.35
CA ALA A 157 -16.30 9.88 -4.45
C ALA A 157 -15.89 11.35 -4.43
N LEU A 158 -14.59 11.65 -4.37
CA LEU A 158 -14.08 13.02 -4.40
C LEU A 158 -14.38 13.70 -5.74
N ALA A 159 -14.20 12.99 -6.86
CA ALA A 159 -14.55 13.51 -8.17
C ALA A 159 -16.03 13.89 -8.25
N ALA A 160 -16.93 13.01 -7.80
CA ALA A 160 -18.38 13.29 -7.78
C ALA A 160 -18.73 14.49 -6.88
N LEU A 161 -18.10 14.59 -5.70
CA LEU A 161 -18.28 15.72 -4.78
C LEU A 161 -17.84 17.03 -5.43
N LEU A 162 -16.65 17.07 -6.01
CA LEU A 162 -16.09 18.27 -6.64
C LEU A 162 -16.90 18.71 -7.85
N THR A 163 -17.33 17.78 -8.71
CA THR A 163 -18.22 18.11 -9.84
C THR A 163 -19.53 18.71 -9.35
N THR A 164 -20.14 18.15 -8.30
CA THR A 164 -21.40 18.68 -7.75
C THR A 164 -21.20 20.07 -7.13
N TYR A 165 -20.11 20.27 -6.41
CA TYR A 165 -19.76 21.57 -5.83
C TYR A 165 -19.56 22.65 -6.92
N GLN A 166 -18.88 22.29 -8.02
CA GLN A 166 -18.70 23.19 -9.16
C GLN A 166 -20.03 23.57 -9.82
N ILE A 167 -20.93 22.60 -10.01
CA ILE A 167 -22.27 22.85 -10.57
C ILE A 167 -23.04 23.83 -9.67
N ILE A 168 -23.02 23.62 -8.36
CA ILE A 168 -23.71 24.50 -7.40
C ILE A 168 -23.17 25.92 -7.47
N LEU A 169 -21.84 26.10 -7.52
CA LEU A 169 -21.25 27.43 -7.63
C LEU A 169 -21.63 28.15 -8.93
N GLN A 170 -21.78 27.41 -10.03
CA GLN A 170 -22.17 27.97 -11.32
C GLN A 170 -23.66 28.30 -11.42
N THR A 171 -24.53 27.63 -10.68
CA THR A 171 -25.98 27.90 -10.66
C THR A 171 -26.39 28.94 -9.61
N SER A 172 -25.49 29.29 -8.69
CA SER A 172 -25.71 30.27 -7.62
C SER A 172 -25.20 31.68 -7.94
N GLY A 173 -24.62 31.89 -9.13
CA GLY A 173 -24.18 33.19 -9.64
C GLY A 173 -24.96 33.58 -10.88
#